data_AF-A0A7S1YXP1-F1
#
_entry.id   AF-A0A7S1YXP1-F1
#
_cell.length_a   1.000
_cell.length_b   1.000
_cell.length_c   1.000
_cell.angle_alpha   90.00
_cell.angle_beta   90.00
_cell.angle_gamma   90.00
#
_symmetry.space_group_name_H-M   'P 1'
#
loop_
_entity.id
_entity.type
_entity.pdbx_description
1 polymer ?
#
loop_
_entity_poly.entity_id
_entity_poly.type
_entity_poly.pdbx_seq_one_letter_code
_entity_poly.pdbx_strand_id
1 'polypeptide(L)'
;MKEAGFCIYDLQRLHDEFKVGAQDNKDGIEETAVLEIDFFRADSLADIEDDNEVAKIALKAVASVLNIGSELTNAEIVDVAVVRARKAVSHFAPKSASYSPPVKITDGVFMCGDWIDRSGHASWSTEKAVVTGRQAAAAIASDWKLSIEADVIPAAPDTPQLSALRQTAQLLRSVRPPPKEIPPSPWAFVKDVLDSRYQ
;
A
#
# COMPACT_ATOMS: atom_id res chain seq x y z
N MET A 1 6.70 16.46 -10.27
CA MET A 1 6.05 15.19 -10.65
C MET A 1 4.56 15.41 -10.75
N LYS A 2 3.90 15.04 -11.86
CA LYS A 2 2.46 15.31 -12.02
C LYS A 2 1.55 14.26 -11.36
N GLU A 3 2.03 13.04 -11.10
CA GLU A 3 1.11 11.93 -10.76
C GLU A 3 1.64 10.84 -9.79
N ALA A 4 2.81 11.04 -9.18
CA ALA A 4 3.35 10.07 -8.22
C ALA A 4 2.75 10.30 -6.82
N GLY A 5 2.08 9.29 -6.29
CA GLY A 5 1.74 9.23 -4.86
C GLY A 5 2.88 8.58 -4.09
N PHE A 6 3.01 8.87 -2.80
CA PHE A 6 4.04 8.23 -1.98
C PHE A 6 3.62 8.04 -0.52
N CYS A 7 4.28 7.09 0.13
CA CYS A 7 4.22 6.87 1.57
C CYS A 7 5.60 7.14 2.18
N ILE A 8 5.63 7.61 3.42
CA ILE A 8 6.86 7.78 4.21
C ILE A 8 6.74 6.87 5.42
N TYR A 9 7.79 6.09 5.68
CA TYR A 9 7.91 5.23 6.85
C TYR A 9 9.12 5.68 7.67
N ASP A 10 8.90 5.86 8.98
CA ASP A 10 9.96 6.03 9.95
C ASP A 10 10.45 4.64 10.37
N LEU A 11 11.64 4.27 9.87
CA LEU A 11 12.24 2.97 10.15
C LEU A 11 13.14 2.99 11.38
N GLN A 12 13.40 4.14 12.01
CA GLN A 12 14.34 4.23 13.15
C GLN A 12 14.02 3.25 14.27
N ARG A 13 12.73 2.96 14.49
CA ARG A 13 12.30 2.01 15.53
C ARG A 13 12.66 0.55 15.25
N LEU A 14 12.95 0.22 14.00
CA LEU A 14 13.38 -1.12 13.58
C LEU A 14 14.90 -1.32 13.70
N HIS A 15 15.66 -0.23 13.88
CA HIS A 15 17.11 -0.25 13.98
C HIS A 15 17.53 0.10 15.40
N ASP A 16 18.06 -0.89 16.13
CA ASP A 16 18.48 -0.71 17.53
C ASP A 16 19.56 0.37 17.67
N GLU A 17 20.43 0.49 16.66
CA GLU A 17 21.53 1.45 16.57
C GLU A 17 21.10 2.91 16.35
N PHE A 18 19.86 3.15 15.91
CA PHE A 18 19.31 4.51 15.66
C PHE A 18 18.15 4.88 16.61
N LYS A 19 17.99 4.15 17.72
CA LYS A 19 16.94 4.41 18.71
C LYS A 19 17.17 5.74 19.44
N VAL A 20 16.23 6.66 19.28
CA VAL A 20 16.17 7.92 20.04
C VAL A 20 16.03 7.62 21.54
N GLY A 21 16.98 8.08 22.35
CA GLY A 21 16.96 7.97 23.81
C GLY A 21 17.63 6.73 24.41
N ALA A 22 18.35 5.93 23.62
CA ALA A 22 19.22 4.88 24.15
C ALA A 22 20.46 5.50 24.82
N GLN A 23 20.65 5.20 26.11
CA GLN A 23 21.65 5.78 27.00
C GLN A 23 23.12 5.46 26.64
N ASP A 24 23.33 4.69 25.57
CA ASP A 24 24.63 4.24 25.07
C ASP A 24 25.10 4.97 23.80
N ASN A 25 24.45 6.08 23.41
CA ASN A 25 24.93 6.97 22.35
C ASN A 25 26.16 7.77 22.79
N LYS A 26 27.29 7.06 22.92
CA LYS A 26 28.61 7.66 22.92
C LYS A 26 28.97 7.94 21.47
N ASP A 27 29.30 9.20 21.19
CA ASP A 27 29.93 9.68 19.96
C ASP A 27 28.99 9.88 18.74
N GLY A 28 28.09 10.88 18.80
CA GLY A 28 27.61 11.59 17.60
C GLY A 28 26.51 10.94 16.75
N ILE A 29 25.96 9.80 17.16
CA ILE A 29 24.90 9.05 16.43
C ILE A 29 23.48 9.64 16.68
N GLU A 30 23.34 10.62 17.58
CA GLU A 30 22.03 11.12 18.08
C GLU A 30 21.13 11.83 17.03
N GLU A 31 21.59 12.10 15.81
CA GLU A 31 20.85 12.92 14.83
C GLU A 31 20.54 12.23 13.49
N THR A 32 20.67 10.90 13.39
CA THR A 32 20.40 10.18 12.13
C THR A 32 18.98 9.60 12.09
N ALA A 33 18.21 9.96 11.06
CA ALA A 33 16.90 9.35 10.79
C ALA A 33 17.01 8.31 9.67
N VAL A 34 16.32 7.18 9.84
CA VAL A 34 16.15 6.14 8.81
C VAL A 34 14.74 6.25 8.25
N LEU A 35 14.64 6.61 6.96
CA LEU A 35 13.37 6.78 6.27
C LEU A 35 13.29 5.82 5.08
N GLU A 36 12.11 5.23 4.88
CA GLU A 36 11.74 4.57 3.63
C GLU A 36 10.63 5.38 2.95
N ILE A 37 10.81 5.63 1.65
CA ILE A 37 9.86 6.40 0.85
C ILE A 37 9.43 5.56 -0.35
N ASP A 38 8.19 5.10 -0.30
CA ASP A 38 7.59 4.30 -1.35
C ASP A 38 6.87 5.18 -2.36
N PHE A 39 7.34 5.20 -3.61
CA PHE A 39 6.68 5.91 -4.70
C PHE A 39 5.81 4.97 -5.55
N PHE A 40 4.55 5.35 -5.76
CA PHE A 40 3.60 4.65 -6.62
C PHE A 40 3.38 5.41 -7.93
N ARG A 41 3.15 4.68 -9.04
CA ARG A 41 3.06 5.24 -10.40
C ARG A 41 4.29 6.07 -10.76
N ALA A 42 5.46 5.56 -10.38
CA ALA A 42 6.72 6.28 -10.38
C ALA A 42 7.63 5.89 -11.54
N ASP A 43 7.07 5.53 -12.71
CA ASP A 43 7.83 5.02 -13.86
C ASP A 43 8.99 5.97 -14.23
N SER A 44 8.72 7.29 -14.26
CA SER A 44 9.76 8.29 -14.54
C SER A 44 10.85 8.38 -13.47
N LEU A 45 10.54 8.06 -12.21
CA LEU A 45 11.54 7.99 -11.13
C LEU A 45 12.35 6.70 -11.22
N ALA A 46 11.69 5.59 -11.57
CA ALA A 46 12.35 4.31 -11.75
C ALA A 46 13.31 4.30 -12.96
N ASP A 47 13.13 5.21 -13.92
CA ASP A 47 14.02 5.42 -15.08
C ASP A 47 15.28 6.23 -14.75
N ILE A 48 15.34 6.91 -13.59
CA ILE A 48 16.53 7.63 -13.14
C ILE A 48 17.56 6.60 -12.67
N GLU A 49 18.76 6.60 -13.26
CA GLU A 49 19.83 5.66 -12.91
C GLU A 49 20.65 6.12 -11.69
N ASP A 50 20.76 7.42 -11.45
CA ASP A 50 21.47 7.98 -10.30
C ASP A 50 20.61 7.94 -9.03
N ASP A 51 20.98 7.05 -8.09
CA ASP A 51 20.32 6.91 -6.79
C ASP A 51 20.35 8.20 -5.96
N ASN A 52 21.39 9.04 -6.11
CA ASN A 52 21.46 10.33 -5.40
C ASN A 52 20.47 11.36 -5.95
N GLU A 53 20.15 11.29 -7.24
CA GLU A 53 19.12 12.13 -7.84
C GLU A 53 17.73 11.69 -7.36
N VAL A 54 17.49 10.37 -7.29
CA VAL A 54 16.26 9.82 -6.71
C VAL A 54 16.11 10.23 -5.25
N ALA A 55 17.18 10.13 -4.45
CA ALA A 55 17.17 10.52 -3.04
C ALA A 55 16.87 12.01 -2.85
N LYS A 56 17.46 12.89 -3.68
CA LYS A 56 17.16 14.33 -3.67
C LYS A 56 15.68 14.59 -3.92
N ILE A 57 15.07 13.86 -4.85
CA ILE A 57 13.64 13.98 -5.14
C ILE A 57 12.81 13.50 -3.94
N ALA A 58 13.20 12.39 -3.31
CA ALA A 58 12.54 11.86 -2.12
C ALA A 58 12.59 12.85 -0.95
N LEU A 59 13.76 13.43 -0.67
CA LEU A 59 13.94 14.44 0.37
C LEU A 59 13.08 15.70 0.13
N LYS A 60 12.96 16.16 -1.11
CA LYS A 60 12.04 17.26 -1.46
C LYS A 60 10.58 16.91 -1.18
N ALA A 61 10.17 15.68 -1.48
CA ALA A 61 8.81 15.21 -1.23
C ALA A 61 8.52 15.16 0.29
N VAL A 62 9.47 14.64 1.07
CA VAL A 62 9.41 14.60 2.54
C VAL A 62 9.33 16.02 3.12
N ALA A 63 10.25 16.91 2.74
CA ALA A 63 10.29 18.28 3.22
C ALA A 63 8.98 19.03 2.92
N SER A 64 8.40 18.83 1.74
CA SER A 64 7.12 19.43 1.35
C SER A 64 5.94 18.93 2.18
N VAL A 65 5.88 17.64 2.52
CA VAL A 65 4.75 17.08 3.30
C VAL A 65 4.88 17.37 4.78
N LEU A 66 6.11 17.36 5.30
CA LEU A 66 6.39 17.62 6.71
C LEU A 66 6.55 19.12 7.03
N ASN A 67 6.43 20.00 6.04
CA ASN A 67 6.66 21.45 6.17
C ASN A 67 8.03 21.79 6.77
N ILE A 68 9.07 21.07 6.37
CA ILE A 68 10.44 21.37 6.76
C ILE A 68 10.88 22.60 5.96
N GLY A 69 11.11 23.72 6.66
CA GLY A 69 11.37 25.03 6.06
C GLY A 69 12.72 25.17 5.35
N SER A 70 13.58 24.15 5.42
CA SER A 70 14.87 24.06 4.74
C SER A 70 14.88 22.94 3.71
N GLU A 71 15.57 23.15 2.59
CA GLU A 71 15.80 22.08 1.61
C GLU A 71 16.74 21.05 2.24
N LEU A 72 16.23 19.85 2.49
CA LEU A 72 17.07 18.70 2.80
C LEU A 72 17.94 18.40 1.57
N THR A 73 19.25 18.35 1.77
CA THR A 73 20.24 18.22 0.71
C THR A 73 20.93 16.87 0.76
N ASN A 74 21.54 16.46 -0.36
CA ASN A 74 22.31 15.22 -0.41
C ASN A 74 23.53 15.21 0.52
N ALA A 75 23.97 16.37 1.03
CA ALA A 75 25.06 16.44 2.01
C ALA A 75 24.67 15.86 3.38
N GLU A 76 23.37 15.71 3.65
CA GLU A 76 22.82 15.14 4.89
C GLU A 76 22.52 13.64 4.75
N ILE A 77 22.73 13.04 3.56
CA ILE A 77 22.54 11.62 3.32
C ILE A 77 23.79 10.86 3.74
N VAL A 78 23.65 10.01 4.76
CA VAL A 78 24.70 9.09 5.21
C VAL A 78 24.79 7.87 4.29
N ASP A 79 23.64 7.32 3.90
CA ASP A 79 23.53 6.16 3.01
C ASP A 79 22.21 6.20 2.23
N VAL A 80 22.20 5.58 1.04
CA VAL A 80 21.02 5.47 0.17
C VAL A 80 20.99 4.12 -0.53
N ALA A 81 19.82 3.48 -0.53
CA ALA A 81 19.53 2.32 -1.37
C ALA A 81 18.21 2.54 -2.10
N VAL A 82 18.24 2.45 -3.44
CA VAL A 82 17.03 2.58 -4.28
C VAL A 82 16.65 1.24 -4.88
N VAL A 83 15.50 0.70 -4.44
CA VAL A 83 14.92 -0.52 -5.01
C VAL A 83 13.89 -0.16 -6.08
N ARG A 84 14.10 -0.64 -7.31
CA ARG A 84 13.23 -0.37 -8.47
C ARG A 84 12.33 -1.55 -8.79
N ALA A 85 11.18 -1.63 -8.14
CA ALA A 85 10.22 -2.73 -8.30
C ALA A 85 9.22 -2.47 -9.45
N ARG A 86 9.68 -2.56 -10.70
CA ARG A 86 8.81 -2.31 -11.87
C ARG A 86 7.65 -3.30 -11.94
N LYS A 87 6.44 -2.79 -12.20
CA LYS A 87 5.19 -3.58 -12.30
C LYS A 87 4.83 -4.40 -11.05
N ALA A 88 5.46 -4.14 -9.91
CA ALA A 88 5.18 -4.84 -8.65
C ALA A 88 3.71 -4.67 -8.24
N VAL A 89 3.17 -3.46 -8.38
CA VAL A 89 1.78 -3.09 -8.01
C VAL A 89 0.72 -3.39 -9.07
N SER A 90 1.00 -4.28 -10.03
CA SER A 90 0.03 -4.67 -11.07
C SER A 90 -1.27 -5.26 -10.50
N HIS A 91 -1.21 -5.81 -9.29
CA HIS A 91 -2.35 -6.37 -8.57
C HIS A 91 -3.35 -5.33 -8.02
N PHE A 92 -3.01 -4.03 -8.07
CA PHE A 92 -3.93 -2.93 -7.78
C PHE A 92 -4.62 -2.37 -9.03
N ALA A 93 -4.33 -2.90 -10.22
CA ALA A 93 -5.03 -2.49 -11.42
C ALA A 93 -6.55 -2.67 -11.26
N PRO A 94 -7.38 -1.74 -11.76
CA PRO A 94 -8.82 -1.91 -11.75
C PRO A 94 -9.23 -3.28 -12.31
N LYS A 95 -10.13 -3.99 -11.61
CA LYS A 95 -10.59 -5.35 -11.93
C LYS A 95 -9.55 -6.47 -11.82
N SER A 96 -8.31 -6.22 -11.40
CA SER A 96 -7.32 -7.28 -11.11
C SER A 96 -7.90 -8.41 -10.24
N ALA A 97 -8.73 -8.05 -9.25
CA ALA A 97 -9.40 -8.96 -8.33
C ALA A 97 -10.22 -10.05 -9.02
N SER A 98 -10.95 -9.69 -10.07
CA SER A 98 -11.86 -10.62 -10.75
C SER A 98 -11.10 -11.65 -11.59
N TYR A 99 -9.79 -11.47 -11.76
CA TYR A 99 -8.91 -12.41 -12.44
C TYR A 99 -8.09 -13.27 -11.46
N SER A 100 -8.22 -13.04 -10.15
CA SER A 100 -7.54 -13.85 -9.15
C SER A 100 -8.10 -15.28 -9.18
N PRO A 101 -7.24 -16.31 -9.28
CA PRO A 101 -7.70 -17.70 -9.29
C PRO A 101 -8.21 -18.13 -7.89
N PRO A 102 -9.03 -19.19 -7.82
CA PRO A 102 -9.40 -19.79 -6.55
C PRO A 102 -8.21 -20.49 -5.89
N VAL A 103 -8.37 -20.86 -4.62
CA VAL A 103 -7.36 -21.60 -3.83
C VAL A 103 -7.02 -22.97 -4.44
N LYS A 104 -8.03 -23.72 -4.92
CA LYS A 104 -7.84 -25.00 -5.63
C LYS A 104 -7.97 -24.75 -7.13
N ILE A 105 -6.88 -24.99 -7.87
CA ILE A 105 -6.84 -24.79 -9.34
C ILE A 105 -7.35 -26.04 -10.05
N THR A 106 -6.83 -27.20 -9.63
CA THR A 106 -7.20 -28.53 -10.13
C THR A 106 -6.84 -29.56 -9.05
N ASP A 107 -7.20 -30.82 -9.25
CA ASP A 107 -6.84 -31.90 -8.32
C ASP A 107 -5.32 -31.96 -8.10
N GLY A 108 -4.92 -31.95 -6.82
CA GLY A 108 -3.52 -31.95 -6.42
C GLY A 108 -2.78 -30.63 -6.59
N VAL A 109 -3.43 -29.56 -7.08
CA VAL A 109 -2.80 -28.24 -7.29
C VAL A 109 -3.57 -27.15 -6.54
N PHE A 110 -2.90 -26.57 -5.55
CA PHE A 110 -3.43 -25.52 -4.69
C PHE A 110 -2.49 -24.31 -4.73
N MET A 111 -3.05 -23.11 -4.60
CA MET A 111 -2.30 -21.86 -4.58
C MET A 111 -2.65 -21.07 -3.31
N CYS A 112 -1.63 -20.42 -2.74
CA CYS A 112 -1.73 -19.46 -1.64
C CYS A 112 -1.02 -18.14 -2.04
N GLY A 113 -1.18 -17.09 -1.25
CA GLY A 113 -0.53 -15.80 -1.44
C GLY A 113 -1.43 -14.69 -2.00
N ASP A 114 -0.83 -13.54 -2.28
CA ASP A 114 -1.59 -12.33 -2.61
C ASP A 114 -2.32 -12.39 -3.96
N TRP A 115 -1.94 -13.30 -4.85
CA TRP A 115 -2.48 -13.39 -6.20
C TRP A 115 -3.82 -14.11 -6.32
N ILE A 116 -4.27 -14.81 -5.27
CA ILE A 116 -5.51 -15.60 -5.31
C ILE A 116 -6.73 -14.85 -4.76
N ASP A 117 -7.91 -15.44 -4.98
CA ASP A 117 -9.23 -14.88 -4.67
C ASP A 117 -9.30 -14.30 -3.25
N ARG A 118 -10.00 -13.16 -3.13
CA ARG A 118 -9.99 -12.22 -2.01
C ARG A 118 -11.12 -12.46 -1.03
N SER A 119 -11.63 -13.69 -0.93
CA SER A 119 -12.80 -13.98 -0.08
C SER A 119 -12.55 -13.48 1.36
N GLY A 120 -13.22 -12.40 1.74
CA GLY A 120 -13.14 -11.78 3.07
C GLY A 120 -11.95 -10.84 3.28
N HIS A 121 -10.74 -11.15 2.82
CA HIS A 121 -9.53 -10.39 3.15
C HIS A 121 -9.00 -9.61 1.94
N ALA A 122 -9.15 -8.28 2.00
CA ALA A 122 -8.70 -7.37 0.96
C ALA A 122 -7.42 -6.66 1.39
N SER A 123 -6.26 -7.06 0.88
CA SER A 123 -5.08 -6.20 0.70
C SER A 123 -3.94 -6.99 0.06
N TRP A 124 -2.87 -6.28 -0.29
CA TRP A 124 -1.52 -6.83 -0.37
C TRP A 124 -0.93 -6.74 1.05
N SER A 125 -1.12 -7.79 1.84
CA SER A 125 -0.68 -7.81 3.23
C SER A 125 -0.14 -9.18 3.62
N THR A 126 0.78 -9.17 4.58
CA THR A 126 1.25 -10.40 5.23
C THR A 126 0.09 -11.20 5.80
N GLU A 127 -0.96 -10.54 6.29
CA GLU A 127 -2.21 -11.17 6.72
C GLU A 127 -2.87 -11.98 5.59
N LYS A 128 -3.00 -11.43 4.38
CA LYS A 128 -3.61 -12.15 3.26
C LYS A 128 -2.81 -13.39 2.89
N ALA A 129 -1.49 -13.31 2.85
CA ALA A 129 -0.63 -14.46 2.60
C ALA A 129 -0.86 -15.58 3.63
N VAL A 130 -1.04 -15.23 4.92
CA VAL A 130 -1.36 -16.19 5.98
C VAL A 130 -2.75 -16.80 5.79
N VAL A 131 -3.77 -15.97 5.54
CA VAL A 131 -5.16 -16.42 5.33
C VAL A 131 -5.25 -17.40 4.18
N THR A 132 -4.69 -17.04 3.04
CA THR A 132 -4.71 -17.86 1.83
C THR A 132 -3.90 -19.15 1.99
N GLY A 133 -2.82 -19.12 2.77
CA GLY A 133 -2.10 -20.33 3.18
C GLY A 133 -2.96 -21.28 4.01
N ARG A 134 -3.72 -20.76 4.97
CA ARG A 134 -4.66 -21.57 5.78
C ARG A 134 -5.79 -22.15 4.94
N GLN A 135 -6.36 -21.36 4.02
CA GLN A 135 -7.38 -21.84 3.09
C GLN A 135 -6.85 -22.97 2.19
N ALA A 136 -5.62 -22.84 1.67
CA ALA A 136 -4.98 -23.89 0.90
C ALA A 136 -4.76 -25.17 1.73
N ALA A 137 -4.31 -25.03 2.98
CA ALA A 137 -4.17 -26.17 3.89
C ALA A 137 -5.52 -26.88 4.14
N ALA A 138 -6.60 -26.11 4.39
CA ALA A 138 -7.93 -26.65 4.58
C ALA A 138 -8.44 -27.40 3.33
N ALA A 139 -8.19 -26.86 2.13
CA ALA A 139 -8.55 -27.50 0.87
C ALA A 139 -7.79 -28.81 0.65
N ILE A 140 -6.48 -28.85 0.94
CA ILE A 140 -5.66 -30.06 0.89
C ILE A 140 -6.19 -31.11 1.87
N ALA A 141 -6.47 -30.71 3.11
CA ALA A 141 -6.98 -31.63 4.12
C ALA A 141 -8.34 -32.22 3.74
N SER A 142 -9.22 -31.41 3.14
CA SER A 142 -10.50 -31.88 2.62
C SER A 142 -10.33 -32.94 1.54
N ASP A 143 -9.49 -32.68 0.53
CA ASP A 143 -9.23 -33.62 -0.58
C ASP A 143 -8.63 -34.95 -0.09
N TRP A 144 -7.76 -34.88 0.93
CA TRP A 144 -7.01 -36.04 1.44
C TRP A 144 -7.62 -36.65 2.71
N LYS A 145 -8.79 -36.15 3.15
CA LYS A 145 -9.49 -36.58 4.37
C LYS A 145 -8.61 -36.52 5.63
N LEU A 146 -7.79 -35.48 5.73
CA LEU A 146 -6.93 -35.21 6.87
C LEU A 146 -7.67 -34.35 7.91
N SER A 147 -7.33 -34.52 9.18
CA SER A 147 -7.80 -33.64 10.26
C SER A 147 -6.71 -32.63 10.57
N ILE A 148 -7.00 -31.34 10.36
CA ILE A 148 -6.09 -30.22 10.65
C ILE A 148 -6.86 -29.04 11.26
N GLU A 149 -6.14 -28.15 11.94
CA GLU A 149 -6.66 -26.85 12.37
C GLU A 149 -6.18 -25.78 11.39
N ALA A 150 -7.10 -25.26 10.57
CA ALA A 150 -6.79 -24.28 9.52
C ALA A 150 -7.82 -23.15 9.47
N ASP A 151 -8.43 -22.83 10.61
CA ASP A 151 -9.47 -21.81 10.68
C ASP A 151 -8.94 -20.42 10.32
N VAL A 152 -9.74 -19.69 9.56
CA VAL A 152 -9.48 -18.31 9.17
C VAL A 152 -10.42 -17.41 9.97
N ILE A 153 -9.84 -16.45 10.69
CA ILE A 153 -10.63 -15.40 11.34
C ILE A 153 -11.22 -14.51 10.25
N PRO A 154 -12.55 -14.34 10.18
CA PRO A 154 -13.15 -13.51 9.15
C PRO A 154 -12.73 -12.05 9.32
N ALA A 155 -12.56 -11.34 8.20
CA ALA A 155 -12.32 -9.91 8.23
C ALA A 155 -13.44 -9.17 8.98
N ALA A 156 -13.04 -8.12 9.71
CA ALA A 156 -13.98 -7.28 10.42
C ALA A 156 -15.01 -6.68 9.44
N PRO A 157 -16.32 -6.73 9.75
CA PRO A 157 -17.31 -6.09 8.91
C PRO A 157 -17.09 -4.57 8.91
N ASP A 158 -17.51 -3.93 7.83
CA ASP A 158 -17.64 -2.47 7.80
C ASP A 158 -18.42 -1.96 9.01
N THR A 159 -18.00 -0.83 9.56
CA THR A 159 -18.86 -0.10 10.50
C THR A 159 -20.15 0.34 9.81
N PRO A 160 -21.28 0.50 10.54
CA PRO A 160 -22.53 0.95 9.94
C PRO A 160 -22.38 2.24 9.13
N GLN A 161 -21.54 3.17 9.60
CA GLN A 161 -21.23 4.43 8.92
C GLN A 161 -20.49 4.19 7.61
N LEU A 162 -19.46 3.33 7.62
CA LEU A 162 -18.67 3.02 6.42
C LEU A 162 -19.52 2.29 5.37
N SER A 163 -20.34 1.34 5.81
CA SER A 163 -21.27 0.60 4.95
C SER A 163 -22.29 1.55 4.30
N ALA A 164 -22.89 2.45 5.07
CA ALA A 164 -23.82 3.46 4.56
C ALA A 164 -23.15 4.38 3.52
N LEU A 165 -21.97 4.91 3.84
CA LEU A 165 -21.20 5.77 2.91
C LEU A 165 -20.81 5.02 1.63
N ARG A 166 -20.44 3.74 1.72
CA ARG A 166 -20.12 2.91 0.56
C ARG A 166 -21.33 2.71 -0.34
N GLN A 167 -22.49 2.42 0.23
CA GLN A 167 -23.75 2.29 -0.51
C GLN A 167 -24.14 3.60 -1.18
N THR A 168 -24.06 4.73 -0.46
CA THR A 168 -24.30 6.06 -1.04
C THR A 168 -23.35 6.36 -2.19
N ALA A 169 -22.05 6.09 -2.03
CA ALA A 169 -21.05 6.30 -3.08
C ALA A 169 -21.30 5.39 -4.30
N GLN A 170 -21.76 4.16 -4.12
CA GLN A 170 -22.14 3.27 -5.22
C GLN A 170 -23.36 3.80 -5.98
N LEU A 171 -24.39 4.25 -5.26
CA LEU A 171 -25.59 4.86 -5.85
C LEU A 171 -25.25 6.15 -6.62
N LEU A 172 -24.42 7.02 -6.05
CA LEU A 172 -23.99 8.24 -6.73
C LEU A 172 -23.26 7.94 -8.05
N ARG A 173 -22.38 6.92 -8.04
CA ARG A 173 -21.64 6.51 -9.24
C ARG A 173 -22.52 5.85 -10.30
N SER A 174 -23.63 5.20 -9.93
CA SER A 174 -24.56 4.63 -10.92
C SER A 174 -25.40 5.69 -11.62
N VAL A 175 -25.74 6.78 -10.92
CA VAL A 175 -26.54 7.90 -11.47
C VAL A 175 -25.67 8.88 -12.25
N ARG A 176 -24.48 9.21 -11.74
CA ARG A 176 -23.51 10.10 -12.38
C ARG A 176 -22.15 9.41 -12.39
N PRO A 177 -21.83 8.63 -13.43
CA PRO A 177 -20.53 7.98 -13.52
C PRO A 177 -19.43 9.04 -13.47
N PRO A 178 -18.32 8.77 -12.76
CA PRO A 178 -17.21 9.70 -12.74
C PRO A 178 -16.69 9.93 -14.18
N PRO A 179 -16.05 11.09 -14.43
CA PRO A 179 -15.37 11.34 -15.71
C PRO A 179 -14.48 10.15 -16.10
N LYS A 180 -14.19 9.98 -17.39
CA LYS A 180 -13.34 8.88 -17.88
C LYS A 180 -11.89 8.96 -17.37
N GLU A 181 -11.45 10.13 -16.95
CA GLU A 181 -10.18 10.34 -16.25
C GLU A 181 -10.32 10.03 -14.75
N ILE A 182 -9.20 9.83 -14.07
CA ILE A 182 -9.11 9.39 -12.67
C ILE A 182 -10.24 10.02 -11.84
N PRO A 183 -11.19 9.22 -11.32
CA PRO A 183 -12.32 9.76 -10.60
C PRO A 183 -11.82 10.66 -9.46
N PRO A 184 -12.31 11.90 -9.33
CA PRO A 184 -12.02 12.69 -8.16
C PRO A 184 -12.42 11.90 -6.92
N SER A 185 -11.68 12.09 -5.82
CA SER A 185 -12.06 11.47 -4.56
C SER A 185 -13.54 11.79 -4.23
N PRO A 186 -14.28 10.91 -3.53
CA PRO A 186 -15.68 11.17 -3.20
C PRO A 186 -15.91 12.56 -2.61
N TRP A 187 -14.96 13.07 -1.80
CA TRP A 187 -15.01 14.43 -1.28
C TRP A 187 -14.77 15.52 -2.30
N ALA A 188 -13.79 15.34 -3.19
CA ALA A 188 -13.57 16.29 -4.29
C ALA A 188 -14.79 16.34 -5.22
N PHE A 189 -15.42 15.20 -5.49
CA PHE A 189 -16.66 15.12 -6.27
C PHE A 189 -17.84 15.80 -5.58
N VAL A 190 -18.06 15.52 -4.29
CA VAL A 190 -19.13 16.17 -3.52
C VAL A 190 -18.92 17.68 -3.46
N LYS A 191 -17.68 18.13 -3.24
CA LYS A 191 -17.34 19.55 -3.22
C LYS A 191 -17.62 20.20 -4.57
N ASP A 192 -17.19 19.60 -5.67
CA ASP A 192 -17.43 20.09 -7.03
C ASP A 192 -18.93 20.17 -7.35
N VAL A 193 -19.72 19.17 -6.94
CA VAL A 193 -21.19 19.15 -7.10
C VAL A 193 -21.91 20.17 -6.20
N LEU A 194 -21.33 20.51 -5.04
CA LEU A 194 -21.87 21.56 -4.17
C LEU A 194 -21.52 22.94 -4.72
N ASP A 195 -20.27 23.18 -5.12
CA ASP A 195 -19.79 24.46 -5.66
C ASP A 195 -20.48 24.80 -7.00
N SER A 196 -20.72 23.80 -7.87
CA SER A 196 -21.47 23.98 -9.13
C SER A 196 -22.98 24.22 -8.97
N ARG A 197 -23.53 24.10 -7.75
CA ARG A 197 -24.93 24.47 -7.44
C ARG A 197 -25.08 25.91 -6.93
N TYR A 198 -23.99 26.64 -6.73
CA TYR A 198 -23.96 28.04 -6.30
C TYR A 198 -23.52 29.03 -7.40
N GLN A 199 -23.39 28.55 -8.65
CA GLN A 199 -23.28 29.38 -9.87
C GLN A 199 -24.62 29.39 -10.60
#